data_AF-A0A956YBI5-F1
#
_entry.id   AF-A0A956YBI5-F1
#
_cell.length_a   1.000
_cell.length_b   1.000
_cell.length_c   1.000
_cell.angle_alpha   90.00
_cell.angle_beta   90.00
_cell.angle_gamma   90.00
#
_symmetry.space_group_name_H-M   'P 1'
#
loop_
_entity.id
_entity.type
_entity.pdbx_description
1 polymer ?
#
loop_
_entity_poly.entity_id
_entity_poly.type
_entity_poly.pdbx_seq_one_letter_code
_entity_poly.pdbx_strand_id
1 'polypeptide(L)'
;MVTNISAKPLPGPKNLFGLKNIRNISTEGFLKFLSGNWQEFGDIFQVQVGPKKLVMVIHPDYVRHVTMTNSDNYLKLESYDGVRKYVVGDGIITSEGELWRRQRRLMAPYYTPRGVQEFSEIMLRDTLAMTERWEQLAADHAQVEMFDEMALVTASIILKAIFSTESNDEILEIKEYVETMIAYASSSMNNPFTLPDWLPTESNKAFWKAHDRVHSYINEVLDNRFAMDESNYPNDLLSKLITSKDAETGERMSRDLLRDEALTNFFAGYETSARTMSHIWYALALNPDVKAKLHQE
;
A
#
# COMPACT_ATOMS: atom_id res chain seq x y z
N MET A 1 24.89 33.22 -4.64
CA MET A 1 24.58 33.90 -3.37
C MET A 1 23.57 33.05 -2.63
N VAL A 2 24.00 32.32 -1.59
CA VAL A 2 23.06 31.64 -0.69
C VAL A 2 22.44 32.74 0.16
N THR A 3 21.23 33.17 -0.17
CA THR A 3 20.43 34.01 0.71
C THR A 3 20.25 33.23 2.01
N ASN A 4 20.80 33.77 3.10
CA ASN A 4 20.55 33.26 4.45
C ASN A 4 19.07 33.52 4.75
N ILE A 5 18.20 32.62 4.32
CA ILE A 5 16.79 32.63 4.68
C ILE A 5 16.77 32.29 6.17
N SER A 6 16.61 33.31 7.01
CA SER A 6 16.27 33.11 8.42
C SER A 6 14.86 32.53 8.46
N ALA A 7 14.76 31.20 8.40
CA ALA A 7 13.50 30.51 8.57
C ALA A 7 13.04 30.70 10.01
N LYS A 8 11.84 31.27 10.18
CA LYS A 8 11.20 31.36 11.49
C LYS A 8 11.03 29.92 12.03
N PRO A 9 11.43 29.63 13.28
CA PRO A 9 11.23 28.30 13.84
C PRO A 9 9.74 27.97 13.87
N LEU A 10 9.38 26.77 13.43
CA LEU A 10 8.01 26.29 13.47
C LEU A 10 7.53 26.14 14.92
N PRO A 11 6.25 26.43 15.21
CA PRO A 11 5.66 26.13 16.51
C PRO A 11 5.60 24.60 16.72
N GLY A 12 5.43 24.17 17.96
CA GLY A 12 5.27 22.75 18.28
C GLY A 12 5.67 22.40 19.71
N PRO A 13 5.35 21.17 20.14
CA PRO A 13 5.65 20.71 21.49
C PRO A 13 7.17 20.65 21.72
N LYS A 14 7.65 21.34 22.74
CA LYS A 14 9.07 21.31 23.15
C LYS A 14 9.30 20.15 24.12
N ASN A 15 10.21 19.26 23.77
CA ASN A 15 10.56 18.12 24.60
C ASN A 15 11.96 17.57 24.27
N LEU A 16 12.64 17.06 25.30
CA LEU A 16 13.94 16.43 25.16
C LEU A 16 13.79 15.15 24.33
N PHE A 17 14.36 15.14 23.12
CA PHE A 17 14.31 14.02 22.17
C PHE A 17 12.90 13.48 21.85
N GLY A 18 11.84 14.28 22.06
CA GLY A 18 10.48 13.84 21.75
C GLY A 18 9.92 12.72 22.65
N LEU A 19 10.56 12.39 23.78
CA LEU A 19 10.12 11.28 24.65
C LEU A 19 8.68 11.45 25.17
N LYS A 20 8.30 12.69 25.48
CA LYS A 20 6.91 13.01 25.86
C LYS A 20 5.94 12.79 24.70
N ASN A 21 6.33 13.12 23.47
CA ASN A 21 5.48 12.87 22.30
C ASN A 21 5.32 11.37 22.07
N ILE A 22 6.39 10.58 22.18
CA ILE A 22 6.33 9.10 22.08
C ILE A 22 5.34 8.54 23.11
N ARG A 23 5.46 8.97 24.37
CA ARG A 23 4.54 8.57 25.44
C ARG A 23 3.09 8.95 25.09
N ASN A 24 2.84 10.20 24.72
CA ASN A 24 1.50 10.69 24.42
C ASN A 24 0.87 9.94 23.23
N ILE A 25 1.65 9.68 22.17
CA ILE A 25 1.20 8.87 21.03
C ILE A 25 0.81 7.47 21.49
N SER A 26 1.62 6.85 22.36
CA SER A 26 1.36 5.51 22.89
C SER A 26 0.16 5.45 23.83
N THR A 27 -0.12 6.51 24.61
CA THR A 27 -1.21 6.51 25.60
C THR A 27 -2.54 7.03 25.07
N GLU A 28 -2.52 8.00 24.15
CA GLU A 28 -3.71 8.69 23.66
C GLU A 28 -4.08 8.32 22.22
N GLY A 29 -3.17 7.66 21.50
CA GLY A 29 -3.30 7.36 20.08
C GLY A 29 -2.82 8.52 19.19
N PHE A 30 -2.35 8.16 18.00
CA PHE A 30 -1.74 9.12 17.06
C PHE A 30 -2.71 10.22 16.62
N LEU A 31 -3.96 9.88 16.29
CA LEU A 31 -4.95 10.86 15.81
C LEU A 31 -5.31 11.90 16.88
N LYS A 32 -5.52 11.47 18.13
CA LYS A 32 -5.82 12.38 19.23
C LYS A 32 -4.63 13.29 19.54
N PHE A 33 -3.43 12.72 19.55
CA PHE A 33 -2.19 13.49 19.68
C PHE A 33 -2.07 14.56 18.59
N LEU A 34 -2.28 14.19 17.31
CA LEU A 34 -2.21 15.13 16.20
C LEU A 34 -3.28 16.22 16.28
N SER A 35 -4.53 15.85 16.57
CA SER A 35 -5.64 16.80 16.67
C SER A 35 -5.42 17.82 17.79
N GLY A 36 -4.90 17.40 18.95
CA GLY A 36 -4.56 18.31 20.05
C GLY A 36 -3.46 19.30 19.67
N ASN A 37 -2.38 18.82 19.04
CA ASN A 37 -1.31 19.71 18.57
C ASN A 37 -1.77 20.66 17.46
N TRP A 38 -2.65 20.21 16.56
CA TRP A 38 -3.24 21.06 15.53
C TRP A 38 -4.05 22.22 16.15
N GLN A 39 -4.89 21.92 17.14
CA GLN A 39 -5.68 22.95 17.83
C GLN A 39 -4.81 23.96 18.59
N GLU A 40 -3.66 23.52 19.13
CA GLU A 40 -2.75 24.38 19.90
C GLU A 40 -1.79 25.20 19.03
N PHE A 41 -1.20 24.59 18.00
CA PHE A 41 -0.10 25.18 17.22
C PHE A 41 -0.51 25.64 15.82
N GLY A 42 -1.74 25.37 15.40
CA GLY A 42 -2.28 25.74 14.10
C GLY A 42 -1.86 24.79 12.98
N ASP A 43 -1.99 25.25 11.75
CA ASP A 43 -1.97 24.38 10.57
C ASP A 43 -0.58 23.90 10.11
N ILE A 44 0.49 24.48 10.66
CA ILE A 44 1.87 24.03 10.44
C ILE A 44 2.60 24.01 11.77
N PHE A 45 3.03 22.82 12.19
CA PHE A 45 3.80 22.66 13.42
C PHE A 45 4.81 21.52 13.29
N GLN A 46 5.84 21.55 14.13
CA GLN A 46 6.88 20.53 14.16
C GLN A 46 6.74 19.65 15.40
N VAL A 47 6.79 18.34 15.22
CA VAL A 47 6.85 17.34 16.28
C VAL A 47 8.18 16.60 16.24
N GLN A 48 8.84 16.47 17.39
CA GLN A 48 10.00 15.57 17.54
C GLN A 48 9.53 14.21 18.03
N VAL A 49 9.92 13.12 17.35
CA VAL A 49 9.67 11.73 17.79
C VAL A 49 11.02 10.98 17.75
N GLY A 50 11.64 10.80 18.91
CA GLY A 50 12.98 10.26 19.00
C GLY A 50 13.97 11.14 18.23
N PRO A 51 14.79 10.59 17.31
CA PRO A 51 15.70 11.37 16.48
C PRO A 51 15.01 12.12 15.32
N LYS A 52 13.78 11.74 14.96
CA LYS A 52 13.07 12.27 13.77
C LYS A 52 12.31 13.57 14.09
N LYS A 53 12.46 14.57 13.23
CA LYS A 53 11.64 15.79 13.21
C LYS A 53 10.60 15.67 12.12
N LEU A 54 9.34 15.76 12.49
CA LEU A 54 8.20 15.70 11.58
C LEU A 54 7.58 17.09 11.51
N VAL A 55 7.41 17.61 10.30
CA VAL A 55 6.63 18.83 10.07
C VAL A 55 5.23 18.39 9.66
N MET A 56 4.24 18.71 10.49
CA MET A 56 2.85 18.46 10.22
C MET A 56 2.28 19.63 9.42
N VAL A 57 1.60 19.31 8.33
CA VAL A 57 1.00 20.29 7.41
C VAL A 57 -0.47 19.91 7.22
N ILE A 58 -1.40 20.77 7.64
CA ILE A 58 -2.81 20.41 7.75
C ILE A 58 -3.71 21.24 6.83
N HIS A 59 -3.49 22.55 6.71
CA HIS A 59 -4.34 23.40 5.86
C HIS A 59 -4.32 22.92 4.40
N PRO A 60 -5.47 22.86 3.69
CA PRO A 60 -5.55 22.31 2.34
C PRO A 60 -4.60 22.98 1.34
N ASP A 61 -4.41 24.30 1.44
CA ASP A 61 -3.46 25.02 0.57
C ASP A 61 -2.00 24.59 0.79
N TYR A 62 -1.64 24.28 2.04
CA TYR A 62 -0.29 23.83 2.37
C TYR A 62 -0.08 22.37 1.98
N VAL A 63 -1.09 21.52 2.17
CA VAL A 63 -1.07 20.14 1.67
C VAL A 63 -0.92 20.16 0.15
N ARG A 64 -1.72 20.95 -0.57
CA ARG A 64 -1.58 21.14 -2.03
C ARG A 64 -0.19 21.64 -2.40
N HIS A 65 0.41 22.53 -1.61
CA HIS A 65 1.77 22.99 -1.85
C HIS A 65 2.77 21.83 -1.80
N VAL A 66 2.72 21.04 -0.72
CA VAL A 66 3.63 19.92 -0.48
C VAL A 66 3.43 18.77 -1.47
N THR A 67 2.17 18.42 -1.79
CA THR A 67 1.86 17.21 -2.55
C THR A 67 1.66 17.43 -4.05
N MET A 68 1.44 18.67 -4.50
CA MET A 68 1.13 18.96 -5.90
C MET A 68 1.97 20.08 -6.52
N THR A 69 1.91 21.31 -5.98
CA THR A 69 2.50 22.45 -6.69
C THR A 69 3.99 22.61 -6.49
N ASN A 70 4.55 21.98 -5.46
CA ASN A 70 5.97 22.05 -5.13
C ASN A 70 6.54 20.68 -4.72
N SER A 71 5.92 19.59 -5.18
CA SER A 71 6.24 18.21 -4.78
C SER A 71 7.68 17.79 -5.05
N ASP A 72 8.33 18.35 -6.08
CA ASP A 72 9.73 18.06 -6.40
C ASP A 72 10.71 18.43 -5.27
N ASN A 73 10.29 19.29 -4.33
CA ASN A 73 11.07 19.65 -3.13
C ASN A 73 10.76 18.77 -1.90
N TYR A 74 9.84 17.81 -2.02
CA TYR A 74 9.37 16.95 -0.92
C TYR A 74 9.45 15.47 -1.32
N LEU A 75 10.67 14.98 -1.50
CA LEU A 75 10.95 13.59 -1.82
C LEU A 75 10.64 12.68 -0.63
N LYS A 76 10.16 11.45 -0.87
CA LYS A 76 9.88 10.47 0.19
C LYS A 76 11.16 10.05 0.94
N LEU A 77 12.28 9.88 0.22
CA LEU A 77 13.62 9.53 0.76
C LEU A 77 13.52 8.55 1.94
N GLU A 78 14.17 8.89 3.06
CA GLU A 78 14.29 8.09 4.29
C GLU A 78 12.94 7.64 4.88
N SER A 79 11.84 8.33 4.58
CA SER A 79 10.53 7.97 5.11
C SER A 79 9.97 6.68 4.51
N TYR A 80 10.42 6.29 3.31
CA TYR A 80 9.99 5.07 2.62
C TYR A 80 11.10 4.03 2.45
N ASP A 81 12.31 4.27 2.97
CA ASP A 81 13.43 3.35 2.81
C ASP A 81 13.16 1.96 3.41
N GLY A 82 12.41 1.88 4.51
CA GLY A 82 11.98 0.59 5.07
C GLY A 82 11.08 -0.19 4.10
N VAL A 83 10.14 0.48 3.45
CA VAL A 83 9.25 -0.13 2.44
C VAL A 83 10.04 -0.50 1.18
N ARG A 84 10.92 0.39 0.71
CA ARG A 84 11.80 0.16 -0.45
C ARG A 84 12.69 -1.06 -0.23
N LYS A 85 13.38 -1.11 0.91
CA LYS A 85 14.35 -2.16 1.21
C LYS A 85 13.71 -3.51 1.50
N TYR A 86 12.61 -3.53 2.26
CA TYR A 86 12.08 -4.77 2.83
C TYR A 86 10.81 -5.30 2.16
N VAL A 87 10.17 -4.53 1.28
CA VAL A 87 8.86 -4.91 0.73
C VAL A 87 8.82 -4.90 -0.80
N VAL A 88 9.12 -3.77 -1.44
CA VAL A 88 8.74 -3.56 -2.86
C VAL A 88 9.86 -3.11 -3.79
N GLY A 89 11.09 -2.97 -3.31
CA GLY A 89 12.20 -2.48 -4.13
C GLY A 89 11.91 -1.10 -4.72
N ASP A 90 12.25 -0.90 -6.00
CA ASP A 90 12.02 0.34 -6.74
C ASP A 90 10.65 0.38 -7.45
N GLY A 91 9.64 -0.23 -6.83
CA GLY A 91 8.25 -0.12 -7.29
C GLY A 91 7.70 1.31 -7.22
N ILE A 92 6.60 1.58 -7.92
CA ILE A 92 6.06 2.95 -8.10
C ILE A 92 5.77 3.68 -6.78
N ILE A 93 5.51 2.96 -5.69
CA ILE A 93 5.23 3.55 -4.38
C ILE A 93 6.48 4.14 -3.72
N THR A 94 7.66 3.57 -3.96
CA THR A 94 8.95 3.97 -3.38
C THR A 94 9.84 4.74 -4.34
N SER A 95 9.56 4.68 -5.64
CA SER A 95 10.27 5.43 -6.67
C SER A 95 10.02 6.93 -6.62
N GLU A 96 10.99 7.67 -7.15
CA GLU A 96 11.02 9.14 -7.22
C GLU A 96 11.49 9.62 -8.59
N GLY A 97 11.26 10.91 -8.88
CA GLY A 97 11.79 11.59 -10.04
C GLY A 97 11.44 10.90 -11.37
N GLU A 98 12.43 10.71 -12.22
CA GLU A 98 12.22 10.21 -13.58
C GLU A 98 11.77 8.75 -13.63
N LEU A 99 12.29 7.91 -12.73
CA LEU A 99 11.88 6.51 -12.62
C LEU A 99 10.37 6.42 -12.31
N TRP A 100 9.91 7.20 -11.32
CA TRP A 100 8.49 7.28 -10.97
C TRP A 100 7.63 7.80 -12.13
N ARG A 101 8.06 8.85 -12.84
CA ARG A 101 7.31 9.40 -13.99
C ARG A 101 7.15 8.35 -15.09
N ARG A 102 8.23 7.63 -15.41
CA ARG A 102 8.23 6.53 -16.39
C ARG A 102 7.28 5.41 -15.97
N GLN A 103 7.38 4.91 -14.72
CA GLN A 103 6.48 3.87 -14.21
C GLN A 103 5.01 4.30 -14.30
N ARG A 104 4.70 5.53 -13.85
CA ARG A 104 3.33 6.05 -13.89
C ARG A 104 2.78 6.17 -15.30
N ARG A 105 3.60 6.60 -16.27
CA ARG A 105 3.20 6.67 -17.68
C ARG A 105 2.93 5.29 -18.28
N LEU A 106 3.78 4.30 -17.98
CA LEU A 106 3.60 2.92 -18.42
C LEU A 106 2.33 2.29 -17.84
N MET A 107 2.04 2.56 -16.56
CA MET A 107 0.89 1.99 -15.86
C MET A 107 -0.43 2.71 -16.17
N ALA A 108 -0.42 4.02 -16.38
CA ALA A 108 -1.62 4.86 -16.47
C ALA A 108 -2.76 4.33 -17.37
N PRO A 109 -2.50 3.75 -18.56
CA PRO A 109 -3.58 3.22 -19.42
C PRO A 109 -4.45 2.16 -18.72
N TYR A 110 -3.85 1.36 -17.84
CA TYR A 110 -4.51 0.27 -17.13
C TYR A 110 -5.35 0.72 -15.94
N TYR A 111 -5.12 1.94 -15.45
CA TYR A 111 -5.87 2.56 -14.34
C TYR A 111 -6.91 3.58 -14.83
N THR A 112 -7.30 3.51 -16.11
CA THR A 112 -8.44 4.26 -16.65
C THR A 112 -9.76 3.52 -16.37
N PRO A 113 -10.93 4.18 -16.39
CA PRO A 113 -12.21 3.49 -16.23
C PRO A 113 -12.39 2.30 -17.18
N ARG A 114 -11.94 2.43 -18.44
CA ARG A 114 -11.94 1.35 -19.42
C ARG A 114 -10.97 0.23 -19.06
N GLY A 115 -9.75 0.56 -18.61
CA GLY A 115 -8.77 -0.44 -18.18
C GLY A 115 -9.25 -1.24 -16.96
N VAL A 116 -9.93 -0.58 -16.01
CA VAL A 116 -10.51 -1.24 -14.82
C VAL A 116 -11.70 -2.12 -15.19
N GLN A 117 -12.54 -1.70 -16.15
CA GLN A 117 -13.69 -2.49 -16.62
C GLN A 117 -13.29 -3.87 -17.15
N GLU A 118 -12.07 -4.03 -17.69
CA GLU A 118 -11.56 -5.33 -18.15
C GLU A 118 -11.45 -6.38 -17.01
N PHE A 119 -11.40 -5.93 -15.75
CA PHE A 119 -11.36 -6.81 -14.58
C PHE A 119 -12.75 -7.02 -13.92
N SER A 120 -13.81 -6.43 -14.47
CA SER A 120 -15.16 -6.49 -13.89
C SER A 120 -15.71 -7.91 -13.78
N GLU A 121 -15.41 -8.78 -14.74
CA GLU A 121 -15.84 -10.18 -14.71
C GLU A 121 -15.21 -10.95 -13.54
N ILE A 122 -13.92 -10.71 -13.27
CA ILE A 122 -13.21 -11.29 -12.12
C ILE A 122 -13.83 -10.79 -10.81
N MET A 123 -14.08 -9.49 -10.71
CA MET A 123 -14.71 -8.87 -9.52
C MET A 123 -16.10 -9.46 -9.28
N LEU A 124 -16.92 -9.56 -10.33
CA LEU A 124 -18.28 -10.10 -10.25
C LEU A 124 -18.25 -11.57 -9.83
N ARG A 125 -17.45 -12.41 -10.49
CA ARG A 125 -17.33 -13.83 -10.18
C ARG A 125 -17.00 -14.07 -8.70
N ASP A 126 -15.97 -13.39 -8.21
CA ASP A 126 -15.49 -13.60 -6.84
C ASP A 126 -16.48 -13.06 -5.79
N THR A 127 -17.17 -11.95 -6.11
CA THR A 127 -18.23 -11.40 -5.25
C THR A 127 -19.47 -12.30 -5.22
N LEU A 128 -19.84 -12.92 -6.35
CA LEU A 128 -20.94 -13.89 -6.39
C LEU A 128 -20.62 -15.14 -5.56
N ALA A 129 -19.40 -15.67 -5.67
CA ALA A 129 -18.96 -16.81 -4.85
C ALA A 129 -18.96 -16.48 -3.35
N MET A 130 -18.54 -15.27 -2.98
CA MET A 130 -18.65 -14.78 -1.59
C MET A 130 -20.11 -14.71 -1.14
N THR A 131 -21.00 -14.17 -1.97
CA THR A 131 -22.42 -14.02 -1.66
C THR A 131 -23.12 -15.36 -1.50
N GLU A 132 -22.86 -16.35 -2.37
CA GLU A 132 -23.40 -17.71 -2.26
C GLU A 132 -22.98 -18.37 -0.93
N ARG A 133 -21.71 -18.21 -0.52
CA ARG A 133 -21.25 -18.69 0.79
C ARG A 133 -21.96 -17.96 1.93
N TRP A 134 -22.13 -16.64 1.82
CA TRP A 134 -22.84 -15.86 2.84
C TRP A 134 -24.30 -16.26 2.99
N GLU A 135 -24.99 -16.63 1.91
CA GLU A 135 -26.37 -17.13 1.99
C GLU A 135 -26.49 -18.38 2.86
N GLN A 136 -25.54 -19.31 2.75
CA GLN A 136 -25.47 -20.50 3.59
C GLN A 136 -25.19 -20.15 5.04
N LEU A 137 -24.21 -19.27 5.30
CA LEU A 137 -23.90 -18.79 6.65
C LEU A 137 -25.07 -18.04 7.29
N ALA A 138 -25.80 -17.26 6.50
CA ALA A 138 -26.98 -16.53 6.95
C ALA A 138 -28.14 -17.47 7.30
N ALA A 139 -28.32 -18.57 6.56
CA ALA A 139 -29.31 -19.60 6.89
C ALA A 139 -29.03 -20.25 8.24
N ASP A 140 -27.76 -20.38 8.62
CA ASP A 140 -27.31 -20.89 9.91
C ASP A 140 -27.19 -19.79 11.00
N HIS A 141 -27.57 -18.55 10.69
CA HIS A 141 -27.38 -17.38 11.55
C HIS A 141 -25.94 -17.20 12.06
N ALA A 142 -24.96 -17.62 11.27
CA ALA A 142 -23.55 -17.49 11.61
C ALA A 142 -23.10 -16.01 11.56
N GLN A 143 -22.18 -15.67 12.46
CA GLN A 143 -21.49 -14.38 12.45
C GLN A 143 -20.17 -14.50 11.72
N VAL A 144 -19.80 -13.46 10.97
CA VAL A 144 -18.54 -13.37 10.25
C VAL A 144 -17.78 -12.09 10.67
N GLU A 145 -16.46 -12.15 10.59
CA GLU A 145 -15.60 -10.99 10.78
C GLU A 145 -15.45 -10.28 9.43
N MET A 146 -15.91 -9.03 9.34
CA MET A 146 -16.06 -8.34 8.05
C MET A 146 -14.72 -8.02 7.39
N PHE A 147 -13.66 -7.77 8.16
CA PHE A 147 -12.34 -7.53 7.59
C PHE A 147 -11.77 -8.79 6.96
N ASP A 148 -11.89 -9.95 7.60
CA ASP A 148 -11.45 -11.24 7.06
C ASP A 148 -12.18 -11.56 5.75
N GLU A 149 -13.50 -11.34 5.72
CA GLU A 149 -14.34 -11.52 4.55
C GLU A 149 -13.94 -10.60 3.38
N MET A 150 -13.76 -9.31 3.67
CA MET A 150 -13.34 -8.34 2.66
C MET A 150 -11.90 -8.57 2.21
N ALA A 151 -11.01 -9.01 3.09
CA ALA A 151 -9.63 -9.36 2.75
C ALA A 151 -9.56 -10.58 1.85
N LEU A 152 -10.40 -11.59 2.08
CA LEU A 152 -10.48 -12.79 1.23
C LEU A 152 -10.88 -12.44 -0.20
N VAL A 153 -11.97 -11.69 -0.37
CA VAL A 153 -12.47 -11.35 -1.72
C VAL A 153 -11.54 -10.40 -2.45
N THR A 154 -10.96 -9.39 -1.79
CA THR A 154 -10.02 -8.46 -2.46
C THR A 154 -8.71 -9.13 -2.80
N ALA A 155 -8.20 -10.01 -1.93
CA ALA A 155 -7.01 -10.79 -2.23
C ALA A 155 -7.25 -11.66 -3.47
N SER A 156 -8.37 -12.40 -3.51
CA SER A 156 -8.69 -13.23 -4.68
C SER A 156 -8.74 -12.41 -5.96
N ILE A 157 -9.48 -11.29 -5.96
CA ILE A 157 -9.62 -10.41 -7.12
C ILE A 157 -8.26 -9.87 -7.57
N ILE A 158 -7.43 -9.33 -6.68
CA ILE A 158 -6.16 -8.71 -7.07
C ILE A 158 -5.18 -9.76 -7.62
N LEU A 159 -5.20 -10.98 -7.09
CA LEU A 159 -4.35 -12.07 -7.57
C LEU A 159 -4.71 -12.49 -8.98
N LYS A 160 -5.99 -12.64 -9.28
CA LYS A 160 -6.49 -12.94 -10.62
C LYS A 160 -6.23 -11.78 -11.59
N ALA A 161 -6.44 -10.54 -11.14
CA ALA A 161 -6.24 -9.35 -11.97
C ALA A 161 -4.76 -9.09 -12.32
N ILE A 162 -3.82 -9.40 -11.42
CA ILE A 162 -2.39 -9.17 -11.64
C ILE A 162 -1.71 -10.37 -12.30
N PHE A 163 -2.02 -11.59 -11.88
CA PHE A 163 -1.26 -12.79 -12.23
C PHE A 163 -2.03 -13.82 -13.06
N SER A 164 -3.33 -13.60 -13.34
CA SER A 164 -4.22 -14.61 -13.96
C SER A 164 -4.16 -15.97 -13.28
N THR A 165 -3.84 -16.00 -11.99
CA THR A 165 -3.73 -17.25 -11.23
C THR A 165 -5.01 -17.45 -10.44
N GLU A 166 -5.59 -18.63 -10.52
CA GLU A 166 -6.72 -19.00 -9.68
C GLU A 166 -6.26 -19.16 -8.22
N SER A 167 -7.21 -19.06 -7.28
CA SER A 167 -6.94 -19.10 -5.84
C SER A 167 -6.40 -20.47 -5.40
N ASN A 168 -5.09 -20.67 -5.56
CA ASN A 168 -4.37 -21.81 -5.00
C ASN A 168 -4.00 -21.51 -3.55
N ASP A 169 -3.98 -22.54 -2.69
CA ASP A 169 -3.51 -22.44 -1.29
C ASP A 169 -2.14 -21.74 -1.20
N GLU A 170 -1.29 -21.91 -2.21
CA GLU A 170 -0.01 -21.25 -2.34
C GLU A 170 -0.12 -19.72 -2.33
N ILE A 171 -1.16 -19.13 -2.92
CA ILE A 171 -1.28 -17.69 -2.96
C ILE A 171 -1.78 -17.12 -1.63
N LEU A 172 -2.64 -17.87 -0.92
CA LEU A 172 -3.01 -17.56 0.46
C LEU A 172 -1.78 -17.64 1.37
N GLU A 173 -0.87 -18.59 1.13
CA GLU A 173 0.43 -18.66 1.82
C GLU A 173 1.30 -17.41 1.52
N ILE A 174 1.37 -16.97 0.25
CA ILE A 174 2.11 -15.76 -0.15
C ILE A 174 1.58 -14.51 0.55
N LYS A 175 0.26 -14.40 0.75
CA LYS A 175 -0.34 -13.30 1.52
C LYS A 175 0.25 -13.22 2.93
N GLU A 176 0.33 -14.32 3.67
CA GLU A 176 0.87 -14.35 5.04
C GLU A 176 2.35 -13.95 5.08
N TYR A 177 3.14 -14.35 4.09
CA TYR A 177 4.53 -13.92 3.99
C TYR A 177 4.64 -12.42 3.67
N VAL A 178 3.77 -11.88 2.82
CA VAL A 178 3.73 -10.43 2.57
C VAL A 178 3.35 -9.68 3.85
N GLU A 179 2.37 -10.14 4.63
CA GLU A 179 2.03 -9.55 5.94
C GLU A 179 3.23 -9.55 6.90
N THR A 180 4.01 -10.63 6.91
CA THR A 180 5.26 -10.71 7.69
C THR A 180 6.27 -9.65 7.25
N MET A 181 6.44 -9.42 5.94
CA MET A 181 7.33 -8.39 5.39
C MET A 181 6.85 -6.96 5.76
N ILE A 182 5.55 -6.70 5.69
CA ILE A 182 4.95 -5.40 6.06
C ILE A 182 5.17 -5.12 7.55
N ALA A 183 4.91 -6.11 8.40
CA ALA A 183 5.09 -5.99 9.85
C ALA A 183 6.55 -5.69 10.19
N TYR A 184 7.49 -6.36 9.51
CA TYR A 184 8.93 -6.12 9.66
C TYR A 184 9.32 -4.70 9.23
N ALA A 185 8.89 -4.26 8.05
CA ALA A 185 9.16 -2.91 7.56
C ALA A 185 8.57 -1.83 8.48
N SER A 186 7.34 -2.02 8.95
CA SER A 186 6.67 -1.11 9.89
C SER A 186 7.41 -1.03 11.22
N SER A 187 7.88 -2.17 11.75
CA SER A 187 8.71 -2.22 12.95
C SER A 187 10.03 -1.48 12.73
N SER A 188 10.69 -1.71 11.60
CA SER A 188 11.94 -1.04 11.23
C SER A 188 11.80 0.48 11.13
N MET A 189 10.64 0.98 10.69
CA MET A 189 10.41 2.42 10.51
C MET A 189 10.04 3.15 11.81
N ASN A 190 9.35 2.44 12.71
CA ASN A 190 8.79 2.99 13.94
C ASN A 190 9.68 2.80 15.17
N ASN A 191 10.57 1.79 15.18
CA ASN A 191 11.47 1.53 16.29
C ASN A 191 12.89 2.09 15.99
N PRO A 192 13.36 3.13 16.70
CA PRO A 192 14.70 3.68 16.48
C PRO A 192 15.85 2.76 16.94
N PHE A 193 15.54 1.65 17.62
CA PHE A 193 16.52 0.68 18.14
C PHE A 193 16.48 -0.66 17.39
N THR A 194 16.18 -0.64 16.09
CA THR A 194 16.12 -1.86 15.28
C THR A 194 17.50 -2.48 15.14
N LEU A 195 17.58 -3.76 15.51
CA LEU A 195 18.77 -4.57 15.28
C LEU A 195 19.03 -4.70 13.78
N PRO A 196 20.31 -4.75 13.35
CA PRO A 196 20.63 -5.05 11.96
C PRO A 196 19.95 -6.34 11.47
N ASP A 197 19.51 -6.32 10.21
CA ASP A 197 18.79 -7.41 9.53
C ASP A 197 19.61 -8.71 9.37
N TRP A 198 20.94 -8.62 9.42
CA TRP A 198 21.85 -9.78 9.38
C TRP A 198 21.96 -10.54 10.71
N LEU A 199 21.47 -9.98 11.82
CA LEU A 199 21.48 -10.70 13.10
C LEU A 199 20.45 -11.84 13.10
N PRO A 200 20.75 -13.03 13.62
CA PRO A 200 19.87 -14.20 13.56
C PRO A 200 18.76 -14.17 14.63
N THR A 201 18.03 -13.05 14.73
CA THR A 201 16.85 -12.95 15.58
C THR A 201 15.67 -13.70 14.94
N GLU A 202 14.70 -14.13 15.74
CA GLU A 202 13.51 -14.83 15.21
C GLU A 202 12.72 -13.95 14.23
N SER A 203 12.65 -12.64 14.49
CA SER A 203 12.04 -11.66 13.57
C SER A 203 12.78 -11.58 12.24
N ASN A 204 14.12 -11.46 12.25
CA ASN A 204 14.91 -11.40 11.03
C ASN A 204 14.85 -12.72 10.23
N LYS A 205 14.89 -13.87 10.90
CA LYS A 205 14.76 -15.18 10.24
C LYS A 205 13.39 -15.34 9.58
N ALA A 206 12.31 -14.99 10.30
CA ALA A 206 10.97 -15.03 9.75
C ALA A 206 10.82 -14.09 8.55
N PHE A 207 11.38 -12.87 8.65
CA PHE A 207 11.42 -11.92 7.56
C PHE A 207 12.15 -12.47 6.32
N TRP A 208 13.39 -12.95 6.46
CA TRP A 208 14.15 -13.44 5.31
C TRP A 208 13.51 -14.68 4.67
N LYS A 209 12.93 -15.57 5.48
CA LYS A 209 12.12 -16.68 4.95
C LYS A 209 10.94 -16.18 4.11
N ALA A 210 10.20 -15.20 4.63
CA ALA A 210 9.05 -14.61 3.95
C ALA A 210 9.47 -13.89 2.65
N HIS A 211 10.50 -13.06 2.73
CA HIS A 211 11.11 -12.36 1.60
C HIS A 211 11.50 -13.34 0.49
N ASP A 212 12.26 -14.38 0.82
CA ASP A 212 12.74 -15.33 -0.18
C ASP A 212 11.59 -16.10 -0.83
N ARG A 213 10.60 -16.54 -0.04
CA ARG A 213 9.42 -17.23 -0.58
C ARG A 213 8.60 -16.36 -1.52
N VAL A 214 8.35 -15.11 -1.14
CA VAL A 214 7.62 -14.13 -1.96
C VAL A 214 8.39 -13.81 -3.24
N HIS A 215 9.68 -13.51 -3.15
CA HIS A 215 10.51 -13.22 -4.33
C HIS A 215 10.64 -14.43 -5.26
N SER A 216 10.81 -15.64 -4.72
CA SER A 216 10.83 -16.86 -5.53
C SER A 216 9.52 -17.08 -6.26
N TYR A 217 8.38 -16.88 -5.61
CA TYR A 217 7.07 -17.02 -6.26
C TYR A 217 6.88 -16.03 -7.41
N ILE A 218 7.16 -14.74 -7.19
CA ILE A 218 7.05 -13.73 -8.26
C ILE A 218 8.04 -14.02 -9.40
N ASN A 219 9.25 -14.48 -9.08
CA ASN A 219 10.22 -14.88 -10.09
C ASN A 219 9.70 -16.07 -10.91
N GLU A 220 9.08 -17.07 -10.29
CA GLU A 220 8.48 -18.20 -11.00
C GLU A 220 7.34 -17.76 -11.91
N VAL A 221 6.46 -16.86 -11.44
CA VAL A 221 5.39 -16.29 -12.28
C VAL A 221 5.97 -15.55 -13.49
N LEU A 222 7.02 -14.75 -13.28
CA LEU A 222 7.73 -14.06 -14.37
C LEU A 222 8.39 -15.06 -15.33
N ASP A 223 9.09 -16.07 -14.83
CA ASP A 223 9.81 -17.05 -15.64
C ASP A 223 8.84 -17.87 -16.49
N ASN A 224 7.73 -18.31 -15.89
CA ASN A 224 6.64 -18.97 -16.61
C ASN A 224 6.07 -18.05 -17.71
N ARG A 225 5.90 -16.75 -17.43
CA ARG A 225 5.40 -15.79 -18.42
C ARG A 225 6.39 -15.57 -19.56
N PHE A 226 7.69 -15.41 -19.26
CA PHE A 226 8.72 -15.23 -20.29
C PHE A 226 9.00 -16.49 -21.12
N ALA A 227 8.68 -17.68 -20.59
CA ALA A 227 8.76 -18.93 -21.33
C ALA A 227 7.59 -19.14 -22.33
N MET A 228 6.48 -18.41 -22.15
CA MET A 228 5.34 -18.43 -23.07
C MET A 228 5.60 -17.53 -24.30
N ASP A 229 5.00 -17.89 -25.43
CA ASP A 229 4.91 -16.96 -26.56
C ASP A 229 4.02 -15.76 -26.20
N GLU A 230 4.43 -14.54 -26.59
CA GLU A 230 3.72 -13.28 -26.27
C GLU A 230 2.26 -13.31 -26.76
N SER A 231 1.94 -14.07 -27.81
CA SER A 231 0.56 -14.23 -28.29
C SER A 231 -0.35 -15.04 -27.35
N ASN A 232 0.23 -15.83 -26.44
CA ASN A 232 -0.48 -16.64 -25.46
C ASN A 232 -0.50 -16.00 -24.07
N TYR A 233 -0.06 -14.75 -23.95
CA TYR A 233 -0.07 -14.03 -22.68
C TYR A 233 -1.52 -13.83 -22.20
N PRO A 234 -1.82 -14.17 -20.95
CA PRO A 234 -3.16 -13.96 -20.41
C PRO A 234 -3.43 -12.46 -20.22
N ASN A 235 -4.71 -12.08 -20.17
CA ASN A 235 -5.13 -10.69 -20.07
C ASN A 235 -5.08 -10.17 -18.62
N ASP A 236 -3.89 -10.11 -18.01
CA ASP A 236 -3.64 -9.53 -16.69
C ASP A 236 -2.74 -8.31 -16.71
N LEU A 237 -2.63 -7.63 -15.56
CA LEU A 237 -1.75 -6.49 -15.40
C LEU A 237 -0.29 -6.86 -15.66
N LEU A 238 0.18 -8.04 -15.27
CA LEU A 238 1.58 -8.42 -15.47
C LEU A 238 1.96 -8.55 -16.96
N SER A 239 1.14 -9.25 -17.76
CA SER A 239 1.29 -9.32 -19.23
C SER A 239 1.31 -7.93 -19.86
N LYS A 240 0.41 -7.08 -19.39
CA LYS A 240 0.27 -5.69 -19.85
C LYS A 240 1.54 -4.90 -19.55
N LEU A 241 2.12 -5.02 -18.36
CA LEU A 241 3.36 -4.34 -17.98
C LEU A 241 4.59 -4.90 -18.72
N ILE A 242 4.66 -6.21 -18.96
CA ILE A 242 5.74 -6.83 -19.75
C ILE A 242 5.74 -6.32 -21.18
N THR A 243 4.55 -6.19 -21.79
CA THR A 243 4.42 -5.82 -23.20
C THR A 243 4.45 -4.31 -23.43
N SER A 244 4.15 -3.52 -22.40
CA SER A 244 4.17 -2.05 -22.39
C SER A 244 5.53 -1.49 -22.78
N LYS A 245 5.49 -0.50 -23.69
CA LYS A 245 6.65 0.29 -24.09
C LYS A 245 6.42 1.74 -23.68
N ASP A 246 7.46 2.37 -23.16
CA ASP A 246 7.39 3.78 -22.79
C ASP A 246 7.22 4.61 -24.08
N ALA A 247 6.24 5.53 -24.08
CA ALA A 247 5.91 6.30 -25.27
C ALA A 247 7.00 7.30 -25.67
N GLU A 248 7.89 7.69 -24.76
CA GLU A 248 8.98 8.62 -25.01
C GLU A 248 10.28 7.90 -25.39
N THR A 249 10.62 6.80 -24.71
CA THR A 249 11.90 6.08 -24.94
C THR A 249 11.76 4.85 -25.82
N GLY A 250 10.55 4.29 -25.97
CA GLY A 250 10.29 3.03 -26.66
C GLY A 250 10.73 1.78 -25.88
N GLU A 251 11.28 1.95 -24.68
CA GLU A 251 11.81 0.86 -23.86
C GLU A 251 10.72 0.15 -23.05
N ARG A 252 10.90 -1.16 -22.81
CA ARG A 252 10.09 -1.95 -21.87
C ARG A 252 10.62 -1.81 -20.43
N MET A 253 9.85 -2.27 -19.44
CA MET A 253 10.36 -2.40 -18.07
C MET A 253 11.43 -3.51 -17.98
N SER A 254 12.42 -3.33 -17.11
CA SER A 254 13.37 -4.41 -16.79
C SER A 254 12.68 -5.50 -15.98
N ARG A 255 13.25 -6.71 -15.97
CA ARG A 255 12.72 -7.84 -15.18
C ARG A 255 12.66 -7.52 -13.68
N ASP A 256 13.67 -6.84 -13.15
CA ASP A 256 13.67 -6.43 -11.74
C ASP A 256 12.55 -5.43 -11.44
N LEU A 257 12.35 -4.45 -12.32
CA LEU A 257 11.28 -3.48 -12.15
C LEU A 257 9.90 -4.13 -12.25
N LEU A 258 9.72 -5.12 -13.13
CA LEU A 258 8.48 -5.90 -13.22
C LEU A 258 8.19 -6.68 -11.93
N ARG A 259 9.21 -7.28 -11.30
CA ARG A 259 9.07 -7.94 -9.99
C ARG A 259 8.65 -6.93 -8.93
N ASP A 260 9.32 -5.80 -8.85
CA ASP A 260 9.07 -4.75 -7.86
C ASP A 260 7.67 -4.14 -8.04
N GLU A 261 7.18 -3.98 -9.27
CA GLU A 261 5.80 -3.58 -9.56
C GLU A 261 4.77 -4.65 -9.24
N ALA A 262 5.06 -5.93 -9.53
CA ALA A 262 4.18 -7.04 -9.17
C ALA A 262 3.98 -7.08 -7.64
N LEU A 263 5.05 -6.94 -6.87
CA LEU A 263 5.00 -6.84 -5.41
C LEU A 263 4.21 -5.61 -4.96
N THR A 264 4.47 -4.45 -5.55
CA THR A 264 3.78 -3.20 -5.21
C THR A 264 2.27 -3.31 -5.41
N ASN A 265 1.84 -3.82 -6.55
CA ASN A 265 0.42 -3.90 -6.89
C ASN A 265 -0.30 -4.97 -6.07
N PHE A 266 0.35 -6.10 -5.78
CA PHE A 266 -0.20 -7.11 -4.88
C PHE A 266 -0.35 -6.56 -3.46
N PHE A 267 0.73 -6.01 -2.88
CA PHE A 267 0.74 -5.41 -1.54
C PHE A 267 -0.31 -4.31 -1.38
N ALA A 268 -0.37 -3.36 -2.31
CA ALA A 268 -1.23 -2.19 -2.18
C ALA A 268 -2.72 -2.51 -2.40
N GLY A 269 -3.02 -3.52 -3.23
CA GLY A 269 -4.34 -3.70 -3.83
C GLY A 269 -5.38 -4.38 -2.95
N TYR A 270 -5.00 -5.33 -2.09
CA TYR A 270 -5.99 -6.10 -1.32
C TYR A 270 -6.37 -5.46 0.02
N GLU A 271 -5.39 -5.06 0.83
CA GLU A 271 -5.64 -4.70 2.23
C GLU A 271 -6.34 -3.34 2.35
N THR A 272 -5.94 -2.35 1.55
CA THR A 272 -6.55 -1.01 1.56
C THR A 272 -8.02 -1.05 1.15
N SER A 273 -8.32 -1.81 0.09
CA SER A 273 -9.68 -2.09 -0.38
C SER A 273 -10.49 -2.83 0.67
N ALA A 274 -9.91 -3.86 1.30
CA ALA A 274 -10.58 -4.64 2.34
C ALA A 274 -10.97 -3.79 3.54
N ARG A 275 -10.04 -2.97 4.06
CA ARG A 275 -10.31 -2.04 5.17
C ARG A 275 -11.40 -1.04 4.80
N THR A 276 -11.36 -0.50 3.58
CA THR A 276 -12.37 0.46 3.10
C THR A 276 -13.75 -0.18 3.06
N MET A 277 -13.89 -1.35 2.45
CA MET A 277 -15.18 -2.05 2.37
C MET A 277 -15.70 -2.48 3.75
N SER A 278 -14.82 -2.88 4.66
CA SER A 278 -15.19 -3.21 6.04
C SER A 278 -15.82 -2.00 6.75
N HIS A 279 -15.24 -0.81 6.57
CA HIS A 279 -15.82 0.43 7.10
C HIS A 279 -17.13 0.81 6.41
N ILE A 280 -17.28 0.52 5.11
CA ILE A 280 -18.56 0.71 4.40
C ILE A 280 -19.66 -0.15 5.03
N TRP A 281 -19.40 -1.44 5.27
CA TRP A 281 -20.35 -2.32 5.95
C TRP A 281 -20.75 -1.81 7.34
N TYR A 282 -19.75 -1.40 8.13
CA TYR A 282 -19.99 -0.79 9.44
C TYR A 282 -20.85 0.48 9.34
N ALA A 283 -20.53 1.38 8.40
CA ALA A 283 -21.29 2.61 8.18
C ALA A 283 -22.73 2.33 7.73
N LEU A 284 -22.95 1.38 6.80
CA LEU A 284 -24.27 0.99 6.34
C LEU A 284 -25.11 0.34 7.45
N ALA A 285 -24.49 -0.46 8.32
CA ALA A 285 -25.16 -1.06 9.46
C ALA A 285 -25.68 -0.01 10.46
N LEU A 286 -24.97 1.11 10.62
CA LEU A 286 -25.35 2.21 11.50
C LEU A 286 -26.29 3.24 10.86
N ASN A 287 -26.45 3.24 9.52
CA ASN A 287 -27.24 4.23 8.79
C ASN A 287 -28.28 3.55 7.86
N PRO A 288 -29.42 3.08 8.41
CA PRO A 288 -30.42 2.33 7.64
C PRO A 288 -31.04 3.08 6.46
N ASP A 289 -31.15 4.41 6.55
CA ASP A 289 -31.66 5.26 5.47
C ASP A 289 -30.70 5.33 4.28
N VAL A 290 -29.39 5.37 4.54
CA VAL A 290 -28.34 5.30 3.52
C VAL A 290 -28.34 3.92 2.87
N LYS A 291 -28.44 2.85 3.67
CA LYS A 291 -28.59 1.48 3.17
C LYS A 291 -29.81 1.34 2.26
N ALA A 292 -30.96 1.89 2.65
CA ALA A 292 -32.18 1.83 1.85
C ALA A 292 -32.04 2.56 0.50
N LYS A 293 -31.35 3.70 0.47
CA LYS A 293 -31.05 4.42 -0.78
C LYS A 293 -30.13 3.62 -1.68
N LEU A 294 -29.07 3.00 -1.14
CA LEU A 294 -28.15 2.16 -1.90
C LEU A 294 -28.88 0.97 -2.59
N HIS A 295 -29.86 0.36 -1.93
CA HIS A 295 -30.65 -0.71 -2.54
C HIS A 295 -31.63 -0.25 -3.63
N GLN A 296 -31.93 1.05 -3.72
CA GLN A 296 -32.87 1.60 -4.72
C GLN A 296 -32.19 2.07 -6.00
N GLU A 297 -30.87 2.33 -5.96
CA GLU A 297 -30.04 2.71 -7.12
C GLU A 297 -29.90 1.54 -8.11
#